data_AF-A0A0D2XS41-F1
#
_entry.id   AF-A0A0D2XS41-F1
#
_cell.length_a   1.000
_cell.length_b   1.000
_cell.length_c   1.000
_cell.angle_alpha   90.00
_cell.angle_beta   90.00
_cell.angle_gamma   90.00
#
_symmetry.space_group_name_H-M   'P 1'
#
loop_
_entity.id
_entity.type
_entity.pdbx_description
1 polymer ?
#
loop_
_entity_poly.entity_id
_entity_poly.type
_entity_poly.pdbx_seq_one_letter_code
_entity_poly.pdbx_strand_id
1 'polypeptide(L)'
;MSIKDHNLTLLNSREDWTNWINSIEDLAVRNDVWSYCDPEGIENLVFTATKPSDSASKDTIQKYHSLQAIYDSERKKYDKVSDRIDLTVCQEFKQHYLGIHDVRGKLIALADSIQPTAKDQKQNVRSEFESLRRALSTPVSINGSAAGLLSLTTLNVTR
;
A
#
# COMPACT_ATOMS: atom_id res chain seq x y z
N MET A 1 -16.18 18.34 3.94
CA MET A 1 -16.27 16.86 3.98
C MET A 1 -14.90 16.33 4.40
N SER A 2 -14.66 16.17 5.71
CA SER A 2 -13.36 15.77 6.26
C SER A 2 -13.38 14.26 6.44
N ILE A 3 -12.85 13.54 5.44
CA ILE A 3 -12.53 12.13 5.61
C ILE A 3 -11.27 12.13 6.44
N LYS A 4 -11.39 11.62 7.67
CA LYS A 4 -10.28 11.46 8.60
C LYS A 4 -9.11 10.81 7.85
N ASP A 5 -8.00 11.54 7.77
CA ASP A 5 -6.69 11.09 7.30
C ASP A 5 -6.17 10.02 8.28
N HIS A 6 -6.77 8.83 8.26
CA HIS A 6 -6.17 7.66 8.88
C HIS A 6 -4.94 7.32 8.03
N ASN A 7 -3.77 7.71 8.54
CA ASN A 7 -2.42 7.35 8.12
C ASN A 7 -2.37 6.73 6.72
N LEU A 8 -2.37 7.59 5.70
CA LEU A 8 -2.16 7.13 4.33
C LEU A 8 -0.80 6.45 4.28
N THR A 9 -0.79 5.15 3.98
CA THR A 9 0.46 4.46 3.68
C THR A 9 0.98 5.04 2.37
N LEU A 10 2.12 5.71 2.44
CA LEU A 10 2.75 6.34 1.28
C LEU A 10 3.78 5.40 0.67
N LEU A 11 3.93 5.46 -0.64
CA LEU A 11 4.95 4.73 -1.38
C LEU A 11 6.05 5.71 -1.78
N ASN A 12 6.97 5.97 -0.84
CA ASN A 12 8.10 6.87 -1.06
C ASN A 12 9.38 6.13 -1.38
N SER A 13 9.47 4.86 -0.97
CA SER A 13 10.61 3.99 -1.15
C SER A 13 10.18 2.57 -1.50
N ARG A 14 11.14 1.74 -1.91
CA ARG A 14 10.89 0.30 -2.14
C ARG A 14 10.50 -0.44 -0.85
N GLU A 15 10.99 0.03 0.30
CA GLU A 15 10.68 -0.58 1.60
C GLU A 15 9.20 -0.41 1.98
N ASP A 16 8.58 0.67 1.52
CA ASP A 16 7.16 0.94 1.75
C ASP A 16 6.23 0.01 0.94
N TRP A 17 6.76 -0.66 -0.09
CA TRP A 17 5.99 -1.45 -1.06
C TRP A 17 5.00 -2.39 -0.38
N THR A 18 5.47 -3.23 0.54
CA THR A 18 4.65 -4.28 1.16
C THR A 18 3.47 -3.68 1.94
N ASN A 19 3.72 -2.64 2.73
CA ASN A 19 2.65 -2.01 3.51
C ASN A 19 1.69 -1.26 2.59
N TRP A 20 2.22 -0.61 1.57
CA TRP A 20 1.44 0.16 0.62
C TRP A 20 0.52 -0.73 -0.21
N ILE A 21 1.03 -1.80 -0.82
CA ILE A 21 0.23 -2.70 -1.67
C ILE A 21 -0.88 -3.38 -0.85
N ASN A 22 -0.57 -3.80 0.39
CA ASN A 22 -1.57 -4.37 1.30
C ASN A 22 -2.69 -3.37 1.64
N SER A 23 -2.36 -2.08 1.78
CA SER A 23 -3.34 -1.01 1.98
C SER A 23 -4.23 -0.80 0.75
N ILE A 24 -3.68 -0.90 -0.46
CA ILE A 24 -4.45 -0.83 -1.70
C ILE A 24 -5.38 -2.04 -1.85
N GLU A 25 -4.86 -3.24 -1.59
CA GLU A 25 -5.64 -4.48 -1.61
C GLU A 25 -6.80 -4.43 -0.61
N ASP A 26 -6.54 -4.08 0.65
CA ASP A 26 -7.59 -3.93 1.67
C ASP A 26 -8.66 -2.91 1.25
N LEU A 27 -8.26 -1.79 0.64
CA LEU A 27 -9.23 -0.81 0.13
C LEU A 27 -10.09 -1.41 -0.98
N ALA A 28 -9.49 -2.13 -1.93
CA ALA A 28 -10.19 -2.73 -3.05
C ALA A 28 -11.12 -3.88 -2.62
N VAL A 29 -10.68 -4.73 -1.69
CA VAL A 29 -11.48 -5.82 -1.10
C VAL A 29 -12.66 -5.26 -0.33
N ARG A 30 -12.46 -4.23 0.52
CA ARG A 30 -13.58 -3.57 1.24
C ARG A 30 -14.60 -2.90 0.32
N ASN A 31 -14.19 -2.57 -0.91
CA ASN A 31 -15.05 -2.00 -1.92
C ASN A 31 -15.59 -3.04 -2.91
N ASP A 32 -15.24 -4.32 -2.77
CA ASP A 32 -15.68 -5.40 -3.66
C ASP A 32 -15.30 -5.16 -5.13
N VAL A 33 -14.09 -4.66 -5.36
CA VAL A 33 -13.55 -4.36 -6.70
C VAL A 33 -12.16 -4.97 -6.94
N TRP A 34 -11.68 -5.82 -6.02
CA TRP A 34 -10.33 -6.40 -6.11
C TRP A 34 -10.12 -7.19 -7.40
N SER A 35 -11.12 -7.92 -7.89
CA SER A 35 -11.00 -8.71 -9.13
C SER A 35 -10.57 -7.88 -10.34
N TYR A 36 -10.93 -6.59 -10.38
CA TYR A 36 -10.57 -5.66 -11.44
C TYR A 36 -9.25 -4.90 -11.20
N CYS A 37 -8.71 -5.00 -9.99
CA CYS A 37 -7.50 -4.31 -9.55
C CYS A 37 -6.30 -5.26 -9.48
N ASP A 38 -6.54 -6.55 -9.24
CA ASP A 38 -5.53 -7.57 -9.06
C ASP A 38 -4.52 -7.58 -10.23
N PRO A 39 -3.23 -7.27 -9.96
CA PRO A 39 -2.17 -7.31 -10.97
C PRO A 39 -2.02 -8.68 -11.63
N GLU A 40 -2.26 -9.76 -10.88
CA GLU A 40 -2.18 -11.14 -11.37
C GLU A 40 -3.51 -11.62 -11.99
N GLY A 41 -4.59 -10.88 -11.74
CA GLY A 41 -5.91 -11.14 -12.30
C GLY A 41 -5.99 -10.89 -13.81
N ILE A 42 -7.12 -11.27 -14.41
CA ILE A 42 -7.41 -11.10 -15.85
C ILE A 42 -8.64 -10.23 -16.12
N GLU A 43 -9.41 -9.91 -15.09
CA GLU A 43 -10.67 -9.17 -15.22
C GLU A 43 -10.41 -7.66 -15.30
N ASN A 44 -11.20 -6.98 -16.13
CA ASN A 44 -11.20 -5.52 -16.22
C ASN A 44 -12.63 -5.03 -16.03
N LEU A 45 -12.79 -3.94 -15.29
CA LEU A 45 -14.09 -3.31 -15.12
C LEU A 45 -14.51 -2.63 -16.43
N VAL A 46 -15.34 -3.32 -17.21
CA VAL A 46 -15.83 -2.87 -18.53
C VAL A 46 -17.34 -3.01 -18.60
N PHE A 47 -18.01 -1.94 -19.04
CA PHE A 47 -19.43 -2.00 -19.34
C PHE A 47 -19.65 -2.68 -20.69
N THR A 48 -20.26 -3.86 -20.68
CA THR A 48 -20.46 -4.69 -21.88
C THR A 48 -21.88 -4.65 -22.44
N ALA A 49 -22.84 -4.04 -21.73
CA ALA A 49 -24.22 -3.97 -22.20
C ALA A 49 -24.37 -2.98 -23.35
N THR A 50 -24.99 -3.41 -24.44
CA THR A 50 -25.27 -2.54 -25.59
C THR A 50 -26.48 -1.67 -25.29
N LYS A 51 -26.37 -0.38 -25.62
CA LYS A 51 -27.49 0.55 -25.51
C LYS A 51 -28.67 0.04 -26.36
N PRO A 52 -29.86 -0.20 -25.76
CA PRO A 52 -31.02 -0.66 -26.51
C PRO A 52 -31.51 0.45 -27.46
N SER A 53 -32.22 0.02 -28.52
CA SER A 53 -32.93 0.96 -29.39
C SER A 53 -34.06 1.64 -28.61
N ASP A 54 -34.39 2.88 -28.98
CA ASP A 54 -35.49 3.63 -28.35
C ASP A 54 -36.87 2.98 -28.59
N SER A 55 -36.97 2.07 -29.57
CA SER A 55 -38.17 1.26 -29.84
C SER A 55 -38.19 -0.08 -29.08
N ALA A 56 -37.16 -0.38 -28.27
CA ALA A 56 -37.10 -1.59 -27.49
C ALA A 56 -38.22 -1.65 -26.44
N SER A 57 -38.52 -2.86 -25.97
CA SER A 57 -39.52 -3.03 -24.92
C SER A 57 -39.13 -2.29 -23.64
N LYS A 58 -40.14 -1.84 -22.89
CA LYS A 58 -39.95 -1.19 -21.58
C LYS A 58 -39.06 -2.03 -20.65
N ASP A 59 -39.24 -3.35 -20.67
CA ASP A 59 -38.45 -4.28 -19.84
C ASP A 59 -36.97 -4.32 -20.27
N THR A 60 -36.69 -4.22 -21.57
CA THR A 60 -35.32 -4.19 -22.09
C THR A 60 -34.62 -2.89 -21.70
N ILE A 61 -35.31 -1.76 -21.84
CA ILE A 61 -34.81 -0.44 -21.43
C ILE A 61 -34.56 -0.41 -19.92
N GLN A 62 -35.51 -0.93 -19.13
CA GLN A 62 -35.37 -1.00 -17.67
C GLN A 62 -34.18 -1.87 -17.26
N LYS A 63 -34.02 -3.05 -17.87
CA LYS A 63 -32.87 -3.94 -17.61
C LYS A 63 -31.54 -3.27 -17.93
N TYR A 64 -31.46 -2.54 -19.05
CA TYR A 64 -30.26 -1.78 -19.41
C TYR A 64 -29.92 -0.74 -18.34
N HIS A 65 -30.89 0.06 -17.90
CA HIS A 65 -30.67 1.05 -16.85
C HIS A 65 -30.26 0.42 -15.51
N SER A 66 -30.83 -0.72 -15.14
CA SER A 66 -30.41 -1.46 -13.95
C SER A 66 -28.96 -1.93 -14.04
N LEU A 67 -28.55 -2.48 -15.19
CA LEU A 67 -27.16 -2.89 -15.43
C LEU A 67 -26.21 -1.69 -15.41
N GLN A 68 -26.61 -0.57 -16.02
CA GLN A 68 -25.84 0.66 -16.02
C GLN A 68 -25.63 1.20 -14.59
N ALA A 69 -26.69 1.22 -13.78
CA ALA A 69 -26.59 1.69 -12.39
C ALA A 69 -25.67 0.80 -11.52
N ILE A 70 -25.68 -0.52 -11.75
CA ILE A 70 -24.74 -1.44 -11.08
C ILE A 70 -23.31 -1.12 -11.49
N TYR A 71 -23.06 -1.00 -12.80
CA TYR A 71 -21.73 -0.65 -13.31
C TYR A 71 -21.23 0.69 -12.79
N ASP A 72 -22.05 1.74 -12.82
CA ASP A 72 -21.67 3.07 -12.34
C ASP A 72 -21.33 3.05 -10.83
N SER A 73 -22.04 2.23 -10.06
CA SER A 73 -21.77 2.01 -8.63
C SER A 73 -20.41 1.35 -8.41
N GLU A 74 -20.08 0.29 -9.16
CA GLU A 74 -18.77 -0.37 -9.11
C GLU A 74 -17.66 0.54 -9.61
N ARG A 75 -17.90 1.29 -10.70
CA ARG A 75 -16.95 2.24 -11.27
C ARG A 75 -16.56 3.30 -10.25
N LYS A 76 -17.52 3.85 -9.52
CA LYS A 76 -17.25 4.82 -8.46
C LYS A 76 -16.37 4.25 -7.34
N LYS A 77 -16.51 2.97 -7.02
CA LYS A 77 -15.67 2.30 -6.02
C LYS A 77 -14.26 2.04 -6.55
N TYR A 78 -14.16 1.62 -7.80
CA TYR A 78 -12.91 1.43 -8.53
C TYR A 78 -12.10 2.73 -8.63
N ASP A 79 -12.77 3.84 -8.97
CA ASP A 79 -12.13 5.15 -9.07
C ASP A 79 -11.52 5.59 -7.73
N LYS A 80 -12.12 5.23 -6.58
CA LYS A 80 -11.50 5.50 -5.26
C LYS A 80 -10.16 4.79 -5.08
N VAL A 81 -10.01 3.57 -5.61
CA VAL A 81 -8.75 2.83 -5.55
C VAL A 81 -7.72 3.52 -6.45
N SER A 82 -8.13 3.93 -7.65
CA SER A 82 -7.27 4.73 -8.55
C SER A 82 -6.80 6.02 -7.87
N ASP A 83 -7.72 6.79 -7.28
CA ASP A 83 -7.40 8.03 -6.58
C ASP A 83 -6.46 7.78 -5.40
N ARG A 84 -6.66 6.67 -4.66
CA ARG A 84 -5.76 6.29 -3.56
C ARG A 84 -4.34 6.07 -4.07
N ILE A 85 -4.16 5.36 -5.18
CA ILE A 85 -2.84 5.14 -5.79
C ILE A 85 -2.23 6.49 -6.16
N ASP A 86 -2.96 7.34 -6.88
CA ASP A 86 -2.46 8.62 -7.34
C ASP A 86 -2.10 9.59 -6.20
N LEU A 87 -2.78 9.47 -5.05
CA LEU A 87 -2.50 10.27 -3.86
C LEU A 87 -1.31 9.76 -3.04
N THR A 88 -1.06 8.44 -3.04
CA THR A 88 -0.10 7.81 -2.11
C THR A 88 1.25 7.47 -2.74
N VAL A 89 1.34 7.41 -4.06
CA VAL A 89 2.60 7.19 -4.77
C VAL A 89 3.39 8.49 -4.89
N CYS A 90 4.69 8.45 -4.57
CA CYS A 90 5.56 9.61 -4.72
C CYS A 90 5.79 9.96 -6.20
N GLN A 91 6.13 11.23 -6.48
CA GLN A 91 6.25 11.74 -7.85
C GLN A 91 7.26 10.94 -8.71
N GLU A 92 8.33 10.45 -8.09
CA GLU A 92 9.35 9.64 -8.78
C GLU A 92 8.78 8.31 -9.29
N PHE A 93 7.86 7.68 -8.57
CA PHE A 93 7.28 6.42 -9.03
C PHE A 93 6.07 6.62 -9.95
N LYS A 94 5.41 7.78 -9.90
CA LYS A 94 4.32 8.12 -10.83
C LYS A 94 4.73 8.07 -12.29
N GLN A 95 6.00 8.35 -12.59
CA GLN A 95 6.51 8.29 -13.96
C GLN A 95 6.39 6.89 -14.59
N HIS A 96 6.37 5.83 -13.77
CA HIS A 96 6.29 4.45 -14.26
C HIS A 96 4.92 4.08 -14.83
N TYR A 97 3.86 4.79 -14.43
CA TYR A 97 2.50 4.53 -14.93
C TYR A 97 1.90 5.76 -15.64
N LEU A 98 2.73 6.70 -16.10
CA LEU A 98 2.26 7.86 -16.84
C LEU A 98 1.53 7.42 -18.13
N GLY A 99 0.28 7.85 -18.30
CA GLY A 99 -0.57 7.45 -19.43
C GLY A 99 -1.31 6.12 -19.22
N ILE A 100 -1.11 5.45 -18.09
CA ILE A 100 -1.90 4.29 -17.68
C ILE A 100 -3.05 4.77 -16.78
N HIS A 101 -4.27 4.44 -17.18
CA HIS A 101 -5.49 4.97 -16.57
C HIS A 101 -6.29 3.92 -15.80
N ASP A 102 -6.08 2.63 -16.07
CA ASP A 102 -6.66 1.55 -15.29
C ASP A 102 -5.80 1.21 -14.08
N VAL A 103 -6.46 0.88 -12.96
CA VAL A 103 -5.83 0.56 -11.68
C VAL A 103 -4.88 -0.62 -11.81
N ARG A 104 -5.31 -1.69 -12.48
CA ARG A 104 -4.52 -2.90 -12.66
C ARG A 104 -3.20 -2.60 -13.38
N GLY A 105 -3.26 -1.89 -14.50
CA GLY A 105 -2.08 -1.46 -15.26
C GLY A 105 -1.13 -0.60 -14.43
N LYS A 106 -1.66 0.33 -13.62
CA LYS A 106 -0.84 1.12 -12.69
C LYS A 106 -0.10 0.22 -11.69
N LEU A 107 -0.81 -0.76 -11.11
CA LEU A 107 -0.24 -1.68 -10.13
C LEU A 107 0.80 -2.61 -10.75
N ILE A 108 0.58 -3.11 -11.97
CA ILE A 108 1.57 -3.91 -12.71
C ILE A 108 2.82 -3.08 -12.99
N ALA A 109 2.68 -1.87 -13.53
CA ALA A 109 3.81 -1.00 -13.84
C ALA A 109 4.63 -0.64 -12.58
N LEU A 110 3.96 -0.44 -11.45
CA LEU A 110 4.62 -0.25 -10.17
C LEU A 110 5.29 -1.55 -9.68
N ALA A 111 4.64 -2.69 -9.76
CA ALA A 111 5.25 -3.96 -9.35
C ALA A 111 6.54 -4.25 -10.14
N ASP A 112 6.49 -4.11 -11.46
CA ASP A 112 7.64 -4.34 -12.34
C ASP A 112 8.82 -3.39 -12.06
N SER A 113 8.54 -2.17 -11.59
CA SER A 113 9.56 -1.13 -11.40
C SER A 113 10.13 -1.06 -9.99
N ILE A 114 9.30 -1.25 -8.96
CA ILE A 114 9.65 -0.93 -7.57
C ILE A 114 9.42 -2.06 -6.56
N GLN A 115 8.77 -3.17 -6.95
CA GLN A 115 8.62 -4.31 -6.06
C GLN A 115 10.01 -4.81 -5.61
N PRO A 116 10.29 -4.87 -4.29
CA PRO A 116 11.57 -5.35 -3.80
C PRO A 116 11.83 -6.78 -4.24
N THR A 117 13.01 -7.03 -4.80
CA THR A 117 13.43 -8.39 -5.11
C THR A 117 13.86 -9.13 -3.83
N ALA A 118 13.93 -10.46 -3.88
CA ALA A 118 14.46 -11.25 -2.77
C ALA A 118 15.89 -10.86 -2.38
N LYS A 119 16.67 -10.28 -3.30
CA LYS A 119 18.01 -9.75 -3.03
C LYS A 119 17.94 -8.44 -2.23
N ASP A 120 17.05 -7.53 -2.61
CA ASP A 120 16.87 -6.24 -1.93
C ASP A 120 16.42 -6.45 -0.48
N GLN A 121 15.49 -7.38 -0.26
CA GLN A 121 15.02 -7.75 1.07
C GLN A 121 16.15 -8.28 1.96
N LYS A 122 16.99 -9.19 1.44
CA LYS A 122 18.14 -9.74 2.18
C LYS A 122 19.15 -8.65 2.55
N GLN A 123 19.41 -7.72 1.62
CA GLN A 123 20.32 -6.61 1.86
C GLN A 123 19.76 -5.63 2.90
N ASN A 124 18.44 -5.37 2.88
CA ASN A 124 17.81 -4.53 3.88
C ASN A 124 17.92 -5.15 5.28
N VAL A 125 17.52 -6.42 5.43
CA VAL A 125 17.64 -7.15 6.71
C VAL A 125 19.07 -7.14 7.25
N ARG A 126 20.06 -7.34 6.37
CA ARG A 126 21.47 -7.27 6.76
C ARG A 126 21.87 -5.86 7.21
N SER A 127 21.40 -4.83 6.53
CA SER A 127 21.74 -3.44 6.83
C SER A 127 21.09 -2.97 8.14
N GLU A 128 19.83 -3.34 8.37
CA GLU A 128 19.14 -3.13 9.65
C GLU A 128 19.85 -3.86 10.80
N PHE A 129 20.23 -5.12 10.59
CA PHE A 129 20.98 -5.89 11.59
C PHE A 129 22.33 -5.24 11.92
N GLU A 130 23.07 -4.79 10.91
CA GLU A 130 24.36 -4.12 11.11
C GLU A 130 24.19 -2.74 11.76
N SER A 131 23.09 -2.03 11.50
CA SER A 131 22.74 -0.76 12.16
C SER A 131 22.45 -0.98 13.64
N LEU A 132 21.59 -1.96 13.96
CA LEU A 132 21.29 -2.35 15.34
C LEU A 132 22.55 -2.81 16.09
N ARG A 133 23.39 -3.63 15.44
CA ARG A 133 24.66 -4.06 16.02
C ARG A 133 25.57 -2.87 16.32
N ARG A 134 25.65 -1.88 15.44
CA ARG A 134 26.43 -0.65 15.65
C ARG A 134 25.86 0.19 16.79
N ALA A 135 24.54 0.39 16.84
CA ALA A 135 23.87 1.11 17.92
C ALA A 135 24.06 0.45 19.30
N LEU A 136 24.14 -0.88 19.35
CA LEU A 136 24.45 -1.64 20.57
C LEU A 136 25.94 -1.64 20.92
N SER A 137 26.80 -1.33 19.95
CA SER A 137 28.27 -1.33 20.11
C SER A 137 28.86 0.06 20.35
N THR A 138 28.06 1.13 20.28
CA THR A 138 28.48 2.47 20.73
C THR A 138 28.50 2.51 22.26
N PRO A 139 29.67 2.65 22.91
CA PRO A 139 29.71 2.87 24.35
C PRO A 139 28.99 4.20 24.65
N VAL A 140 28.04 4.17 25.59
CA VAL A 140 27.53 5.38 26.23
C VAL A 140 28.75 6.08 26.84
N SER A 141 29.18 7.17 26.21
CA SER A 141 30.20 8.05 26.78
C SER A 141 29.57 8.76 27.98
N ILE A 142 29.69 8.14 29.15
CA ILE A 142 29.46 8.77 30.45
C ILE A 142 30.60 9.76 30.70
N ASN A 143 30.57 10.89 29.99
CA ASN A 143 31.32 12.08 30.37
C ASN A 143 30.51 12.85 31.42
N GLY A 144 30.54 12.33 32.65
CA GLY A 144 30.05 13.00 33.84
C GLY A 144 31.09 12.86 34.94
N SER A 145 31.70 13.99 35.29
CA SER A 145 32.81 14.14 36.23
C SER A 145 32.70 13.30 37.50
N ALA A 146 33.84 12.77 37.94
CA ALA A 146 34.04 12.02 39.17
C ALA A 146 33.53 12.77 40.42
N ALA A 147 32.62 12.15 41.17
CA ALA A 147 32.54 12.24 42.64
C ALA A 147 31.37 11.36 43.14
N GLY A 148 31.68 10.18 43.70
CA GLY A 148 30.65 9.32 44.28
C GLY A 148 31.25 8.01 44.76
N LEU A 149 31.71 8.03 46.01
CA LEU A 149 32.45 6.98 46.69
C LEU A 149 31.82 5.58 46.61
N LEU A 150 32.74 4.61 46.59
CA LEU A 150 32.54 3.18 46.80
C LEU A 150 31.63 2.87 48.00
N SER A 151 30.69 1.97 47.81
CA SER A 151 30.30 1.04 48.87
C SER A 151 29.89 -0.29 48.26
N LEU A 152 30.88 -1.19 48.15
CA LEU A 152 30.65 -2.63 48.07
C LEU A 152 30.02 -3.05 49.40
N THR A 153 28.73 -3.35 49.41
CA THR A 153 28.18 -4.20 50.46
C THR A 153 28.49 -5.65 50.10
N THR A 154 29.39 -6.19 50.90
CA THR A 154 29.89 -7.55 50.94
C THR A 154 28.74 -8.57 50.99
N LEU A 155 28.87 -9.63 50.18
CA LEU A 155 28.14 -10.88 50.33
C LEU A 155 28.25 -11.38 51.78
N ASN A 156 27.12 -11.56 52.45
CA ASN A 156 27.03 -12.46 53.59
C ASN A 156 26.47 -13.80 53.10
N VAL A 157 27.38 -14.74 52.82
CA VAL A 157 27.07 -16.17 52.79
C VAL A 157 28.07 -16.84 53.72
N THR A 158 27.62 -17.25 54.91
CA THR A 158 28.25 -18.35 55.64
C THR A 158 27.19 -19.08 56.46
N ARG A 159 26.83 -20.26 55.93
CA ARG A 159 26.56 -21.56 56.56
C ARG A 159 25.60 -21.66 57.74
#